data_AF-K1T405-F1
#
_entry.id   AF-K1T405-F1
#
_cell.length_a   1.000
_cell.length_b   1.000
_cell.length_c   1.000
_cell.angle_alpha   90.00
_cell.angle_beta   90.00
_cell.angle_gamma   90.00
#
_symmetry.space_group_name_H-M   'P 1'
#
loop_
_entity.id
_entity.type
_entity.pdbx_description
1 polymer ?
#
loop_
_entity_poly.entity_id
_entity_poly.type
_entity_poly.pdbx_seq_one_letter_code
_entity_poly.pdbx_strand_id
1 'polypeptide(L)'
;SVKQAQKDGASIENISAGLSISVVKNALYKVIRASSPEELGRNIVVQGGTFYNEAVLRAFEKEMGVNVIRPDIAGLMGAYGAALYGKARAAAGQMSTVLTQDELEHFEQKVSTVQCGGCGNHCQLTINVFADGKRYISGNRCDKPVTGKATSDDLDLYAYKLKLLLDYKPENEGNSRGVIGIPLCLNMYELLPFWHTFFTKLGFTVKVSPVSSRKLYQEGQATIPSDTACFPAKLSHGHIAELCKMGVDAVFYPCMSYNVD
;
A
#
# COMPACT_ATOMS: atom_id res chain seq x y z
N SER A 1 1.59 -10.77 -21.70
CA SER A 1 2.06 -11.10 -20.33
C SER A 1 3.43 -11.75 -20.42
N VAL A 2 4.24 -11.78 -19.34
CA VAL A 2 5.56 -12.44 -19.35
C VAL A 2 5.46 -13.90 -19.81
N LYS A 3 4.47 -14.65 -19.29
CA LYS A 3 4.23 -16.04 -19.68
C LYS A 3 3.93 -16.21 -21.17
N GLN A 4 3.22 -15.26 -21.77
CA GLN A 4 2.93 -15.30 -23.21
C GLN A 4 4.18 -14.99 -24.03
N ALA A 5 4.94 -13.94 -23.67
CA ALA A 5 6.19 -13.60 -24.36
C ALA A 5 7.21 -14.75 -24.33
N GLN A 6 7.27 -15.51 -23.22
CA GLN A 6 8.07 -16.73 -23.13
C GLN A 6 7.58 -17.82 -24.08
N LYS A 7 6.26 -18.04 -24.19
CA LYS A 7 5.68 -18.99 -25.15
C LYS A 7 5.96 -18.60 -26.60
N ASP A 8 5.98 -17.30 -26.88
CA ASP A 8 6.23 -16.73 -28.21
C ASP A 8 7.73 -16.73 -28.56
N GLY A 9 8.59 -17.30 -27.71
CA GLY A 9 10.03 -17.44 -27.98
C GLY A 9 10.85 -16.16 -27.78
N ALA A 10 10.29 -15.14 -27.10
CA ALA A 10 11.07 -13.95 -26.78
C ALA A 10 12.23 -14.30 -25.82
N SER A 11 13.41 -13.75 -26.11
CA SER A 11 14.58 -13.95 -25.26
C SER A 11 14.40 -13.31 -23.87
N ILE A 12 15.16 -13.78 -22.88
CA ILE A 12 15.10 -13.25 -21.51
C ILE A 12 15.47 -11.77 -21.49
N GLU A 13 16.45 -11.37 -22.31
CA GLU A 13 16.92 -9.99 -22.45
C GLU A 13 15.78 -9.09 -22.96
N ASN A 14 15.06 -9.53 -24.01
CA ASN A 14 13.94 -8.79 -24.58
C ASN A 14 12.78 -8.67 -23.59
N ILE A 15 12.48 -9.73 -22.84
CA ILE A 15 11.44 -9.72 -21.80
C ILE A 15 11.84 -8.74 -20.69
N SER A 16 13.09 -8.79 -20.22
CA SER A 16 13.60 -7.91 -19.17
C SER A 16 13.57 -6.43 -19.59
N ALA A 17 14.02 -6.13 -20.81
CA ALA A 17 13.97 -4.78 -21.37
C ALA A 17 12.52 -4.28 -21.51
N GLY A 18 11.62 -5.11 -22.04
CA GLY A 18 10.20 -4.78 -22.17
C GLY A 18 9.53 -4.49 -20.83
N LEU A 19 9.88 -5.21 -19.77
CA LEU A 19 9.38 -4.96 -18.42
C LEU A 19 9.87 -3.61 -17.88
N SER A 20 11.17 -3.32 -17.99
CA SER A 20 11.74 -2.04 -17.56
C SER A 20 11.09 -0.85 -18.27
N ILE A 21 10.90 -0.94 -19.59
CA ILE A 21 10.21 0.09 -20.39
C ILE A 21 8.75 0.21 -19.95
N SER A 22 8.04 -0.90 -19.74
CA SER A 22 6.64 -0.89 -19.29
C SER A 22 6.47 -0.20 -17.93
N VAL A 23 7.37 -0.46 -16.98
CA VAL A 23 7.38 0.18 -15.65
C VAL A 23 7.56 1.70 -15.80
N VAL A 24 8.53 2.14 -16.62
CA VAL A 24 8.79 3.56 -16.88
C VAL A 24 7.58 4.24 -17.53
N LYS A 25 7.01 3.66 -18.59
CA LYS A 25 5.84 4.23 -19.28
C LYS A 25 4.61 4.32 -18.36
N ASN A 26 4.42 3.32 -17.50
CA ASN A 26 3.36 3.37 -16.50
C ASN A 26 3.54 4.55 -15.54
N ALA A 27 4.75 4.71 -15.00
CA ALA A 27 5.07 5.81 -14.10
C ALA A 27 4.87 7.18 -14.76
N LEU A 28 5.44 7.39 -15.95
CA LEU A 28 5.37 8.66 -16.66
C LEU A 28 3.95 9.04 -17.10
N TYR A 29 3.24 8.13 -17.79
CA TYR A 29 2.01 8.49 -18.47
C TYR A 29 0.73 8.22 -17.68
N LYS A 30 0.76 7.29 -16.70
CA LYS A 30 -0.44 6.97 -15.91
C LYS A 30 -0.44 7.57 -14.51
N VAL A 31 0.73 7.58 -13.87
CA VAL A 31 0.87 8.09 -12.49
C VAL A 31 1.18 9.57 -12.50
N ILE A 32 2.30 9.97 -13.10
CA ILE A 32 2.71 11.37 -13.19
C ILE A 32 1.82 12.13 -14.18
N ARG A 33 1.38 11.44 -15.24
CA ARG A 33 0.57 12.00 -16.34
C ARG A 33 1.28 13.17 -17.03
N ALA A 34 2.60 13.07 -17.20
CA ALA A 34 3.36 14.05 -17.96
C ALA A 34 2.91 13.99 -19.43
N SER A 35 2.45 15.13 -19.95
CA SER A 35 2.02 15.29 -21.34
C SER A 35 3.22 15.28 -22.29
N SER A 36 4.38 15.74 -21.81
CA SER A 36 5.63 15.75 -22.55
C SER A 36 6.84 15.76 -21.61
N PRO A 37 8.04 15.38 -22.09
CA PRO A 37 9.27 15.43 -21.30
C PRO A 37 9.59 16.81 -20.72
N GLU A 38 9.19 17.89 -21.41
CA GLU A 38 9.46 19.27 -21.02
C GLU A 38 8.73 19.68 -19.74
N GLU A 39 7.56 19.08 -19.45
CA GLU A 39 6.81 19.33 -18.20
C GLU A 39 7.55 18.85 -16.95
N LEU A 40 8.42 17.85 -17.09
CA LEU A 40 9.24 17.32 -15.99
C LEU A 40 10.45 18.20 -15.66
N GLY A 41 10.68 19.25 -16.44
CA GLY A 41 11.77 20.20 -16.28
C GLY A 41 13.09 19.72 -16.87
N ARG A 42 14.09 20.61 -16.86
CA ARG A 42 15.40 20.37 -17.49
C ARG A 42 16.35 19.52 -16.65
N ASN A 43 16.19 19.54 -15.33
CA ASN A 43 17.05 18.84 -14.38
C ASN A 43 16.24 17.77 -13.66
N ILE A 44 16.23 16.57 -14.23
CA ILE A 44 15.50 15.44 -13.64
C ILE A 44 16.43 14.70 -12.70
N VAL A 45 16.01 14.55 -11.44
CA VAL A 45 16.71 13.74 -10.44
C VAL A 45 15.86 12.51 -10.13
N VAL A 46 16.43 11.32 -10.24
CA VAL A 46 15.73 10.06 -9.94
C VAL A 46 16.28 9.42 -8.67
N GLN A 47 15.36 8.96 -7.83
CA GLN A 47 15.64 8.44 -6.48
C GLN A 47 14.73 7.25 -6.15
N GLY A 48 15.09 6.51 -5.09
CA GLY A 48 14.38 5.33 -4.63
C GLY A 48 14.97 4.02 -5.16
N GLY A 49 14.57 2.91 -4.53
CA GLY A 49 15.15 1.59 -4.81
C GLY A 49 14.98 1.10 -6.25
N THR A 50 13.94 1.57 -6.95
CA THR A 50 13.72 1.26 -8.36
C THR A 50 14.90 1.67 -9.25
N PHE A 51 15.57 2.78 -8.94
CA PHE A 51 16.68 3.31 -9.73
C PHE A 51 18.04 2.69 -9.39
N TYR A 52 18.09 1.67 -8.51
CA TYR A 52 19.21 0.73 -8.46
C TYR A 52 19.25 -0.18 -9.69
N ASN A 53 18.13 -0.34 -10.39
CA ASN A 53 18.08 -1.11 -11.61
C ASN A 53 18.54 -0.25 -12.80
N GLU A 54 19.74 -0.54 -13.31
CA GLU A 54 20.33 0.13 -14.48
C GLU A 54 19.43 0.08 -15.71
N ALA A 55 18.70 -1.01 -15.93
CA ALA A 55 17.79 -1.13 -17.07
C ALA A 55 16.59 -0.18 -16.96
N VAL A 56 16.10 0.07 -15.73
CA VAL A 56 15.01 1.03 -15.49
C VAL A 56 15.51 2.46 -15.66
N LEU A 57 16.68 2.79 -15.12
CA LEU A 57 17.31 4.10 -15.34
C LEU A 57 17.48 4.36 -16.84
N ARG A 58 18.06 3.39 -17.56
CA ARG A 58 18.32 3.54 -18.99
C ARG A 58 17.03 3.61 -19.81
N ALA A 59 16.01 2.84 -19.44
CA ALA A 59 14.70 2.92 -20.08
C ALA A 59 14.05 4.30 -19.85
N PHE A 60 14.22 4.88 -18.66
CA PHE A 60 13.72 6.21 -18.33
C PHE A 60 14.39 7.29 -19.18
N GLU A 61 15.73 7.31 -19.26
CA GLU A 61 16.46 8.25 -20.11
C GLU A 61 16.04 8.15 -21.58
N LYS A 62 15.88 6.93 -22.08
CA LYS A 62 15.47 6.69 -23.48
C LYS A 62 14.05 7.16 -23.76
N GLU A 63 13.11 6.90 -22.86
CA GLU A 63 11.71 7.32 -23.02
C GLU A 63 11.58 8.85 -22.93
N MET A 64 12.38 9.49 -22.09
CA MET A 64 12.35 10.94 -21.86
C MET A 64 13.23 11.75 -22.81
N GLY A 65 14.19 11.11 -23.48
CA GLY A 65 15.13 11.79 -24.37
C GLY A 65 16.09 12.75 -23.67
N VAL A 66 16.25 12.64 -22.35
CA VAL A 66 17.12 13.50 -21.55
C VAL A 66 18.04 12.66 -20.66
N ASN A 67 19.20 13.21 -20.34
CA ASN A 67 20.08 12.63 -19.32
C ASN A 67 19.53 12.97 -17.93
N VAL A 68 19.51 11.97 -17.07
CA VAL A 68 18.91 12.07 -15.74
C VAL A 68 19.97 11.95 -14.67
N ILE A 69 19.85 12.75 -13.62
CA ILE A 69 20.79 12.72 -12.50
C ILE A 69 20.32 11.64 -11.52
N ARG A 70 21.13 10.58 -11.37
CA ARG A 70 20.95 9.59 -10.31
C ARG A 70 22.04 9.76 -9.26
N PRO A 71 21.70 10.11 -8.00
CA PRO A 71 22.67 10.07 -6.90
C PRO A 71 23.27 8.67 -6.72
N ASP A 72 24.53 8.60 -6.33
CA ASP A 72 25.22 7.35 -5.95
C ASP A 72 24.50 6.61 -4.81
N ILE A 73 23.80 7.35 -3.96
CA ILE A 73 22.95 6.86 -2.87
C ILE A 73 21.44 6.91 -3.18
N ALA A 74 21.03 6.79 -4.45
CA ALA A 74 19.64 6.98 -4.88
C ALA A 74 18.58 6.23 -4.02
N GLY A 75 18.85 5.00 -3.60
CA GLY A 75 17.92 4.25 -2.74
C GLY A 75 17.95 4.61 -1.26
N LEU A 76 18.93 5.40 -0.81
CA LEU A 76 19.05 5.88 0.58
C LEU A 76 18.53 7.31 0.76
N MET A 77 18.11 7.98 -0.32
CA MET A 77 17.70 9.39 -0.30
C MET A 77 16.56 9.70 0.70
N GLY A 78 15.65 8.75 0.92
CA GLY A 78 14.61 8.90 1.94
C GLY A 78 15.16 8.96 3.37
N ALA A 79 16.09 8.06 3.71
CA ALA A 79 16.77 8.05 5.00
C ALA A 79 17.66 9.28 5.18
N TYR A 80 18.36 9.69 4.12
CA TYR A 80 19.16 10.90 4.10
C TYR A 80 18.32 12.16 4.35
N GLY A 81 17.17 12.28 3.69
CA GLY A 81 16.22 13.37 3.90
C GLY A 81 15.67 13.40 5.33
N ALA A 82 15.32 12.24 5.90
CA ALA A 82 14.90 12.14 7.30
C ALA A 82 15.99 12.59 8.28
N ALA A 83 17.25 12.23 8.03
CA ALA A 83 18.39 12.66 8.85
C ALA A 83 18.59 14.18 8.79
N LEU A 84 18.53 14.78 7.59
CA LEU A 84 18.61 16.24 7.42
C LEU A 84 17.46 16.96 8.13
N TYR A 85 16.24 16.42 8.03
CA TYR A 85 15.08 16.98 8.71
C TYR A 85 15.20 16.93 10.23
N GLY A 86 15.66 15.78 10.77
CA GLY A 86 15.95 15.64 12.18
C GLY A 86 17.00 16.65 12.65
N LYS A 87 18.10 16.80 11.90
CA LYS A 87 19.14 17.80 12.17
C LYS A 87 18.59 19.23 12.18
N ALA A 88 17.73 19.58 11.24
CA ALA A 88 17.14 20.93 11.15
C ALA A 88 16.15 21.24 12.29
N ARG A 89 15.53 20.21 12.88
CA ARG A 89 14.58 20.34 13.99
C ARG A 89 15.17 20.13 15.38
N ALA A 90 16.42 19.69 15.46
CA ALA A 90 17.10 19.47 16.73
C ALA A 90 17.18 20.80 17.50
N ALA A 91 16.76 20.79 18.77
CA ALA A 91 16.96 21.92 19.65
C ALA A 91 18.46 22.12 19.94
N ALA A 92 18.85 23.33 20.34
CA ALA A 92 20.23 23.61 20.73
C ALA A 92 20.69 22.64 21.83
N GLY A 93 21.81 21.96 21.61
CA GLY A 93 22.37 20.96 22.52
C GLY A 93 21.79 19.55 22.37
N GLN A 94 20.83 19.31 21.47
CA GLN A 94 20.39 17.95 21.15
C GLN A 94 21.35 17.29 20.15
N MET A 95 21.76 16.06 20.49
CA MET A 95 22.64 15.23 19.66
C MET A 95 21.86 14.07 19.05
N SER A 96 22.32 13.61 17.90
CA SER A 96 21.78 12.40 17.25
C SER A 96 22.02 11.17 18.12
N THR A 97 21.07 10.24 18.13
CA THR A 97 21.21 8.90 18.74
C THR A 97 21.61 7.83 17.72
N VAL A 98 21.80 8.21 16.45
CA VAL A 98 22.38 7.34 15.43
C VAL A 98 23.85 7.07 15.76
N LEU A 99 24.34 5.89 15.39
CA LEU A 99 25.74 5.47 15.61
C LEU A 99 26.72 6.56 15.18
N THR A 100 27.74 6.76 16.02
CA THR A 100 28.92 7.57 15.73
C THR A 100 29.79 6.91 14.66
N GLN A 101 30.77 7.64 14.14
CA GLN A 101 31.73 7.09 13.18
C GLN A 101 32.49 5.89 13.78
N ASP A 102 33.01 6.02 14.99
CA ASP A 102 33.76 4.95 15.66
C ASP A 102 32.89 3.70 15.87
N GLU A 103 31.64 3.87 16.28
CA GLU A 103 30.68 2.76 16.43
C GLU A 103 30.33 2.12 15.07
N LEU A 104 30.32 2.89 13.99
CA LEU A 104 30.09 2.39 12.64
C LEU A 104 31.29 1.60 12.10
N GLU A 105 32.52 2.04 12.39
CA GLU A 105 33.75 1.32 12.01
C GLU A 105 33.85 -0.05 12.68
N HIS A 106 33.31 -0.18 13.90
CA HIS A 106 33.25 -1.43 14.66
C HIS A 106 31.87 -2.12 14.57
N PHE A 107 31.04 -1.72 13.61
CA PHE A 107 29.70 -2.27 13.47
C PHE A 107 29.74 -3.71 12.97
N GLU A 108 29.33 -4.65 13.83
CA GLU A 108 29.20 -6.05 13.47
C GLU A 108 27.73 -6.50 13.44
N GLN A 109 27.39 -7.27 12.40
CA GLN A 109 26.12 -7.98 12.32
C GLN A 109 26.35 -9.46 11.99
N LYS A 110 25.62 -10.33 12.69
CA LYS A 110 25.57 -11.76 12.38
C LYS A 110 24.32 -12.05 11.58
N VAL A 111 24.50 -12.53 10.35
CA VAL A 111 23.41 -12.88 9.45
C VAL A 111 23.21 -14.39 9.48
N SER A 112 21.97 -14.82 9.67
CA SER A 112 21.58 -16.24 9.58
C SER A 112 20.29 -16.38 8.77
N THR A 113 20.10 -17.54 8.16
CA THR A 113 18.92 -17.81 7.35
C THR A 113 18.15 -19.00 7.92
N VAL A 114 16.83 -18.86 8.04
CA VAL A 114 15.94 -19.88 8.62
C VAL A 114 14.72 -20.04 7.72
N GLN A 115 14.22 -21.26 7.58
CA GLN A 115 12.97 -21.52 6.89
C GLN A 115 11.77 -21.43 7.85
N CYS A 116 10.81 -20.58 7.55
CA CYS A 116 9.61 -20.39 8.37
C CYS A 116 8.64 -21.57 8.23
N GLY A 117 8.20 -22.16 9.34
CA GLY A 117 7.17 -23.22 9.37
C GLY A 117 5.75 -22.74 9.69
N GLY A 118 5.50 -21.44 9.82
CA GLY A 118 4.26 -20.90 10.39
C GLY A 118 3.02 -20.93 9.47
N CYS A 119 3.20 -21.17 8.17
CA CYS A 119 2.14 -21.37 7.18
C CYS A 119 2.71 -22.03 5.91
N GLY A 120 1.84 -22.34 4.94
CA GLY A 120 2.25 -22.97 3.68
C GLY A 120 3.16 -22.15 2.76
N ASN A 121 3.53 -20.91 3.13
CA ASN A 121 4.46 -20.10 2.35
C ASN A 121 5.93 -20.56 2.47
N HIS A 122 6.28 -21.23 3.58
CA HIS A 122 7.63 -21.70 3.86
C HIS A 122 8.74 -20.69 3.57
N CYS A 123 8.54 -19.43 4.00
CA CYS A 123 9.40 -18.30 3.65
C CYS A 123 10.85 -18.53 4.11
N GLN A 124 11.82 -18.15 3.28
CA GLN A 124 13.23 -18.08 3.66
C GLN A 124 13.47 -16.74 4.37
N LEU A 125 13.64 -16.79 5.69
CA LEU A 125 13.81 -15.63 6.54
C LEU A 125 15.29 -15.33 6.76
N THR A 126 15.66 -14.06 6.65
CA THR A 126 16.99 -13.56 7.01
C THR A 126 16.93 -12.91 8.38
N ILE A 127 17.70 -13.40 9.34
CA ILE A 127 17.80 -12.88 10.70
C ILE A 127 19.15 -12.17 10.83
N ASN A 128 19.10 -10.85 11.02
CA ASN A 128 20.26 -10.03 11.34
C ASN A 128 20.29 -9.81 12.85
N VAL A 129 21.38 -10.20 13.50
CA VAL A 129 21.63 -9.97 14.93
C VAL A 129 22.74 -8.93 15.07
N PHE A 130 22.42 -7.80 15.71
CA PHE A 130 23.36 -6.71 15.94
C PHE A 130 24.12 -6.90 17.25
N ALA A 131 25.21 -6.14 17.44
CA ALA A 131 26.06 -6.21 18.63
C ALA A 131 25.31 -5.96 19.96
N ASP A 132 24.25 -5.15 19.94
CA ASP A 132 23.37 -4.89 21.08
C ASP A 132 22.35 -6.01 21.37
N GLY A 133 22.42 -7.11 20.61
CA GLY A 133 21.52 -8.26 20.70
C GLY A 133 20.17 -8.06 20.02
N LYS A 134 19.88 -6.87 19.45
CA LYS A 134 18.65 -6.66 18.68
C LYS A 134 18.66 -7.55 17.44
N ARG A 135 17.46 -7.99 17.06
CA ARG A 135 17.24 -8.85 15.90
C ARG A 135 16.33 -8.17 14.91
N TYR A 136 16.73 -8.13 13.65
CA TYR A 136 15.90 -7.70 12.54
C TYR A 136 15.67 -8.87 11.60
N ILE A 137 14.41 -9.23 11.40
CA ILE A 137 14.00 -10.37 10.58
C ILE A 137 13.30 -9.86 9.32
N SER A 138 13.76 -10.31 8.16
CA SER A 138 13.17 -9.99 6.86
C SER A 138 12.89 -11.26 6.05
N GLY A 139 12.15 -11.13 4.94
CA GLY A 139 11.85 -12.23 4.02
C GLY A 139 10.52 -12.94 4.25
N ASN A 140 9.70 -12.47 5.21
CA ASN A 140 8.33 -12.96 5.38
C ASN A 140 7.43 -12.50 4.22
N ARG A 141 6.51 -13.38 3.79
CA ARG A 141 5.48 -13.11 2.77
C ARG A 141 4.07 -12.95 3.37
N CYS A 142 4.00 -12.92 4.69
CA CYS A 142 2.74 -12.84 5.45
C CYS A 142 2.94 -11.97 6.68
N ASP A 143 1.82 -11.53 7.25
CA ASP A 143 1.80 -10.60 8.39
C ASP A 143 1.88 -11.31 9.76
N LYS A 144 2.14 -12.63 9.78
CA LYS A 144 2.29 -13.36 11.04
C LYS A 144 3.55 -12.89 11.78
N PRO A 145 3.46 -12.50 13.07
CA PRO A 145 4.61 -12.04 13.83
C PRO A 145 5.62 -13.18 14.01
N VAL A 146 6.82 -13.01 13.46
CA VAL A 146 7.88 -14.02 13.50
C VAL A 146 8.62 -14.02 14.85
N THR A 147 8.63 -12.88 15.54
CA THR A 147 9.35 -12.68 16.82
C THR A 147 8.47 -12.94 18.05
N GLY A 148 7.18 -13.26 17.87
CA GLY A 148 6.22 -13.42 18.97
C GLY A 148 5.90 -12.13 19.75
N LYS A 149 6.58 -11.01 19.44
CA LYS A 149 6.23 -9.68 19.94
C LYS A 149 5.27 -9.05 18.95
N ALA A 150 4.05 -8.77 19.39
CA ALA A 150 3.20 -7.83 18.68
C ALA A 150 3.91 -6.47 18.68
N THR A 151 3.97 -5.82 17.52
CA THR A 151 4.18 -4.38 17.46
C THR A 151 3.09 -3.72 18.29
N SER A 152 3.42 -2.69 19.10
CA SER A 152 2.32 -1.97 19.75
C SER A 152 1.56 -1.23 18.66
N ASP A 153 0.23 -1.39 18.66
CA ASP A 153 -0.65 -0.76 17.67
C ASP A 153 -0.84 0.75 17.97
N ASP A 154 -0.15 1.27 18.99
CA ASP A 154 -0.24 2.66 19.48
C ASP A 154 0.08 3.69 18.38
N LEU A 155 0.85 3.30 17.35
CA LEU A 155 1.21 4.12 16.19
C LEU A 155 0.64 3.57 14.88
N ASP A 156 -0.28 2.59 14.92
CA ASP A 156 -0.93 2.08 13.72
C ASP A 156 -2.06 3.03 13.28
N LEU A 157 -1.72 3.90 12.32
CA LEU A 157 -2.67 4.83 11.72
C LEU A 157 -3.84 4.14 11.03
N TYR A 158 -3.66 2.92 10.51
CA TYR A 158 -4.74 2.17 9.87
C TYR A 158 -5.69 1.57 10.90
N ALA A 159 -5.18 1.02 12.00
CA ALA A 159 -6.00 0.57 13.12
C ALA A 159 -6.77 1.74 13.76
N TYR A 160 -6.10 2.87 13.97
CA TYR A 160 -6.74 4.11 14.45
C TYR A 160 -7.86 4.58 13.53
N LYS A 161 -7.60 4.65 12.22
CA LYS A 161 -8.60 5.01 11.22
C LYS A 161 -9.78 4.05 11.22
N LEU A 162 -9.52 2.74 11.21
CA LEU A 162 -10.58 1.73 11.22
C LEU A 162 -11.49 1.88 12.44
N LYS A 163 -10.89 2.12 13.62
CA LYS A 163 -11.66 2.40 14.85
C LYS A 163 -12.60 3.59 14.67
N LEU A 164 -12.09 4.73 14.17
CA LEU A 164 -12.93 5.91 13.91
C LEU A 164 -14.08 5.62 12.96
N LEU A 165 -13.85 4.81 11.92
CA LEU A 165 -14.89 4.44 10.95
C LEU A 165 -15.97 3.53 11.58
N LEU A 166 -15.58 2.61 12.46
CA LEU A 166 -16.50 1.70 13.15
C LEU A 166 -17.27 2.38 14.31
N ASP A 167 -16.79 3.52 14.77
CA ASP A 167 -17.44 4.32 15.81
C ASP A 167 -18.67 5.09 15.30
N TYR A 168 -18.86 5.22 13.98
CA TYR A 168 -20.09 5.78 13.41
C TYR A 168 -21.31 4.92 13.80
N LYS A 169 -22.31 5.55 14.41
CA LYS A 169 -23.55 4.89 14.84
C LYS A 169 -24.72 5.33 13.97
N PRO A 170 -25.68 4.42 13.71
CA PRO A 170 -26.93 4.78 13.06
C PRO A 170 -27.64 5.89 13.87
N GLU A 171 -28.06 6.95 13.16
CA GLU A 171 -28.90 8.01 13.70
C GLU A 171 -30.31 7.92 13.09
N ASN A 172 -31.25 8.71 13.61
CA ASN A 172 -32.65 8.78 13.15
C ASN A 172 -33.45 7.48 13.28
N GLU A 173 -32.99 6.50 14.06
CA GLU A 173 -33.75 5.26 14.30
C GLU A 173 -35.13 5.59 14.91
N GLY A 174 -36.20 5.11 14.27
CA GLY A 174 -37.59 5.38 14.67
C GLY A 174 -38.25 6.63 14.08
N ASN A 175 -37.49 7.53 13.45
CA ASN A 175 -38.01 8.69 12.69
C ASN A 175 -37.31 8.84 11.33
N SER A 176 -36.91 7.70 10.77
CA SER A 176 -36.08 7.64 9.56
C SER A 176 -36.93 7.74 8.30
N ARG A 177 -36.39 8.39 7.26
CA ARG A 177 -36.94 8.36 5.90
C ARG A 177 -36.68 7.04 5.17
N GLY A 178 -35.79 6.21 5.72
CA GLY A 178 -35.35 4.94 5.17
C GLY A 178 -33.94 4.59 5.62
N VAL A 179 -33.56 3.33 5.44
CA VAL A 179 -32.28 2.77 5.83
C VAL A 179 -31.37 2.65 4.61
N ILE A 180 -30.28 3.41 4.59
CA ILE A 180 -29.25 3.34 3.56
C ILE A 180 -28.10 2.46 4.04
N GLY A 181 -27.81 1.40 3.30
CA GLY A 181 -26.65 0.54 3.49
C GLY A 181 -25.43 1.05 2.72
N ILE A 182 -24.29 1.22 3.39
CA ILE A 182 -23.01 1.56 2.76
C ILE A 182 -22.04 0.38 2.95
N PRO A 183 -21.47 -0.19 1.87
CA PRO A 183 -20.51 -1.29 2.00
C PRO A 183 -19.15 -0.74 2.44
N LEU A 184 -18.60 -1.24 3.54
CA LEU A 184 -17.27 -0.90 4.05
C LEU A 184 -16.18 -1.62 3.23
N CYS A 185 -16.05 -1.24 1.96
CA CYS A 185 -15.07 -1.79 1.04
C CYS A 185 -14.49 -0.72 0.10
N LEU A 186 -13.27 -0.97 -0.40
CA LEU A 186 -12.58 -0.08 -1.36
C LEU A 186 -12.55 1.38 -0.89
N ASN A 187 -12.98 2.31 -1.75
CA ASN A 187 -13.00 3.74 -1.52
C ASN A 187 -13.92 4.17 -0.36
N MET A 188 -14.83 3.31 0.12
CA MET A 188 -15.68 3.66 1.26
C MET A 188 -14.90 3.78 2.57
N TYR A 189 -13.69 3.21 2.67
CA TYR A 189 -12.80 3.48 3.81
C TYR A 189 -12.34 4.93 3.89
N GLU A 190 -12.35 5.67 2.78
CA GLU A 190 -12.03 7.11 2.75
C GLU A 190 -13.29 7.96 2.89
N LEU A 191 -14.37 7.55 2.22
CA LEU A 191 -15.54 8.41 2.00
C LEU A 191 -16.72 8.12 2.93
N LEU A 192 -16.63 7.11 3.80
CA LEU A 192 -17.68 6.82 4.77
C LEU A 192 -18.05 8.03 5.64
N PRO A 193 -17.10 8.81 6.21
CA PRO A 193 -17.44 10.01 6.99
C PRO A 193 -18.36 10.97 6.22
N PHE A 194 -18.03 11.24 4.96
CA PHE A 194 -18.80 12.12 4.10
C PHE A 194 -20.20 11.56 3.83
N TRP A 195 -20.31 10.33 3.32
CA TRP A 195 -21.58 9.75 2.92
C TRP A 195 -22.49 9.43 4.11
N HIS A 196 -21.92 8.96 5.21
CA HIS A 196 -22.66 8.74 6.44
C HIS A 196 -23.28 10.05 6.92
N THR A 197 -22.47 11.11 7.08
CA THR A 197 -22.99 12.42 7.51
C THR A 197 -24.02 12.96 6.53
N PHE A 198 -23.80 12.86 5.22
CA PHE A 198 -24.72 13.33 4.20
C PHE A 198 -26.12 12.70 4.34
N PHE A 199 -26.22 11.37 4.34
CA PHE A 199 -27.52 10.69 4.45
C PHE A 199 -28.17 10.87 5.81
N THR A 200 -27.37 10.86 6.88
CA THR A 200 -27.86 11.16 8.23
C THR A 200 -28.49 12.55 8.31
N LYS A 201 -27.84 13.58 7.75
CA LYS A 201 -28.40 14.96 7.73
C LYS A 201 -29.64 15.10 6.86
N LEU A 202 -29.81 14.24 5.85
CA LEU A 202 -31.03 14.17 5.05
C LEU A 202 -32.20 13.44 5.74
N GLY A 203 -31.99 12.89 6.94
CA GLY A 203 -33.00 12.19 7.74
C GLY A 203 -33.08 10.68 7.49
N PHE A 204 -32.07 10.08 6.87
CA PHE A 204 -31.98 8.63 6.72
C PHE A 204 -31.22 8.02 7.89
N THR A 205 -31.42 6.72 8.11
CA THR A 205 -30.59 5.90 9.00
C THR A 205 -29.52 5.22 8.14
N VAL A 206 -28.26 5.39 8.51
CA VAL A 206 -27.15 4.79 7.77
C VAL A 206 -26.66 3.55 8.49
N LYS A 207 -26.57 2.44 7.77
CA LYS A 207 -25.95 1.19 8.26
C LYS A 207 -24.75 0.85 7.39
N VAL A 208 -23.72 0.30 8.03
CA VAL A 208 -22.46 -0.06 7.37
C VAL A 208 -22.25 -1.57 7.50
N SER A 209 -21.80 -2.22 6.43
CA SER A 209 -21.47 -3.65 6.47
C SER A 209 -20.28 -3.92 7.41
N PRO A 210 -20.12 -5.14 7.97
CA PRO A 210 -19.01 -5.45 8.87
C PRO A 210 -17.63 -5.37 8.18
N VAL A 211 -16.57 -5.39 9.01
CA VAL A 211 -15.18 -5.52 8.53
C VAL A 211 -15.03 -6.79 7.71
N SER A 212 -14.27 -6.69 6.62
CA SER A 212 -14.00 -7.79 5.72
C SER A 212 -13.48 -9.03 6.43
N SER A 213 -14.05 -10.18 6.11
CA SER A 213 -13.61 -11.47 6.61
C SER A 213 -13.73 -12.53 5.52
N ARG A 214 -13.04 -13.67 5.72
CA ARG A 214 -13.16 -14.82 4.81
C ARG A 214 -14.60 -15.33 4.72
N LYS A 215 -15.34 -15.28 5.83
CA LYS A 215 -16.75 -15.65 5.87
C LYS A 215 -17.59 -14.73 4.98
N LEU A 216 -17.40 -13.42 5.10
CA LEU A 216 -18.10 -12.42 4.29
C LEU A 216 -17.84 -12.63 2.79
N TYR A 217 -16.57 -12.89 2.40
CA TYR A 217 -16.23 -13.25 1.03
C TYR A 217 -16.98 -14.48 0.52
N GLN A 218 -17.03 -15.55 1.32
CA GLN A 218 -17.69 -16.81 0.96
C GLN A 218 -19.19 -16.63 0.74
N GLU A 219 -19.84 -15.80 1.55
CA GLU A 219 -21.27 -15.52 1.43
C GLU A 219 -21.63 -14.78 0.15
N GLY A 220 -20.74 -13.94 -0.38
CA GLY A 220 -20.92 -13.24 -1.65
C GLY A 220 -20.45 -14.03 -2.87
N GLN A 221 -19.75 -15.16 -2.68
CA GLN A 221 -18.98 -15.83 -3.74
C GLN A 221 -19.85 -16.25 -4.94
N ALA A 222 -21.06 -16.74 -4.67
CA ALA A 222 -21.98 -17.20 -5.71
C ALA A 222 -22.47 -16.10 -6.66
N THR A 223 -22.30 -14.83 -6.29
CA THR A 223 -22.75 -13.68 -7.08
C THR A 223 -21.65 -13.06 -7.95
N ILE A 224 -20.42 -13.59 -7.89
CA ILE A 224 -19.26 -13.07 -8.62
C ILE A 224 -19.36 -13.49 -10.09
N PRO A 225 -19.41 -12.54 -11.05
CA PRO A 225 -19.63 -12.86 -12.46
C PRO A 225 -18.36 -13.35 -13.18
N SER A 226 -17.17 -13.10 -12.63
CA SER A 226 -15.91 -13.50 -13.25
C SER A 226 -14.83 -13.82 -12.22
N ASP A 227 -14.13 -14.92 -12.45
CA ASP A 227 -12.96 -15.29 -11.67
C ASP A 227 -11.75 -14.39 -11.91
N THR A 228 -11.76 -13.59 -12.98
CA THR A 228 -10.70 -12.63 -13.29
C THR A 228 -10.78 -11.35 -12.45
N ALA A 229 -11.88 -11.12 -11.75
CA ALA A 229 -12.03 -9.96 -10.87
C ALA A 229 -10.97 -9.99 -9.75
N CYS A 230 -10.42 -8.82 -9.39
CA CYS A 230 -9.48 -8.73 -8.28
C CYS A 230 -10.18 -9.08 -6.95
N PHE A 231 -9.44 -9.63 -5.99
CA PHE A 231 -10.01 -10.10 -4.72
C PHE A 231 -10.84 -9.02 -3.98
N PRO A 232 -10.42 -7.74 -3.91
CA PRO A 232 -11.24 -6.69 -3.30
C PRO A 232 -12.58 -6.44 -4.01
N ALA A 233 -12.63 -6.55 -5.34
CA ALA A 233 -13.87 -6.46 -6.10
C ALA A 233 -14.75 -7.70 -5.88
N LYS A 234 -14.15 -8.89 -5.74
CA LYS A 234 -14.90 -10.09 -5.35
C LYS A 234 -15.50 -9.97 -3.94
N LEU A 235 -14.75 -9.37 -3.03
CA LEU A 235 -15.15 -9.19 -1.63
C LEU A 235 -16.32 -8.19 -1.48
N SER A 236 -16.43 -7.15 -2.33
CA SER A 236 -17.56 -6.20 -2.27
C SER A 236 -18.91 -6.89 -2.47
N HIS A 237 -18.98 -8.00 -3.21
CA HIS A 237 -20.19 -8.82 -3.31
C HIS A 237 -20.65 -9.35 -1.94
N GLY A 238 -19.70 -9.77 -1.08
CA GLY A 238 -20.00 -10.20 0.29
C GLY A 238 -20.56 -9.07 1.14
N HIS A 239 -19.98 -7.87 1.04
CA HIS A 239 -20.49 -6.68 1.73
C HIS A 239 -21.91 -6.32 1.29
N ILE A 240 -22.21 -6.36 -0.01
CA ILE A 240 -23.55 -6.08 -0.54
C ILE A 240 -24.54 -7.15 -0.08
N ALA A 241 -24.17 -8.44 -0.17
CA ALA A 241 -25.03 -9.53 0.29
C ALA A 241 -25.37 -9.41 1.78
N GLU A 242 -24.41 -9.01 2.62
CA GLU A 242 -24.65 -8.78 4.04
C GLU A 242 -25.58 -7.59 4.29
N LEU A 243 -25.42 -6.48 3.58
CA LEU A 243 -26.36 -5.34 3.67
C LEU A 243 -27.78 -5.74 3.28
N CYS A 244 -27.95 -6.59 2.26
CA CYS A 244 -29.25 -7.14 1.91
C CYS A 244 -29.86 -7.97 3.06
N LYS A 245 -29.06 -8.81 3.74
CA LYS A 245 -29.53 -9.56 4.93
C LYS A 245 -29.87 -8.65 6.10
N MET A 246 -29.18 -7.54 6.25
CA MET A 246 -29.46 -6.52 7.28
C MET A 246 -30.77 -5.76 7.05
N GLY A 247 -31.45 -5.99 5.91
CA GLY A 247 -32.76 -5.41 5.61
C GLY A 247 -32.71 -3.91 5.38
N VAL A 248 -31.66 -3.40 4.71
CA VAL A 248 -31.59 -1.99 4.30
C VAL A 248 -32.55 -1.73 3.13
N ASP A 249 -33.14 -0.53 3.07
CA ASP A 249 -34.07 -0.15 2.01
C ASP A 249 -33.37 0.11 0.68
N ALA A 250 -32.14 0.61 0.73
CA ALA A 250 -31.29 0.79 -0.45
C ALA A 250 -29.81 0.63 -0.09
N VAL A 251 -29.02 0.09 -1.01
CA VAL A 251 -27.56 0.08 -0.91
C VAL A 251 -27.00 1.24 -1.72
N PHE A 252 -26.26 2.13 -1.06
CA PHE A 252 -25.54 3.22 -1.71
C PHE A 252 -24.08 2.80 -1.96
N TYR A 253 -23.76 2.58 -3.23
CA TYR A 253 -22.39 2.29 -3.66
C TYR A 253 -22.10 2.98 -5.00
N PRO A 254 -21.69 4.27 -4.96
CA PRO A 254 -21.57 5.08 -6.16
C PRO A 254 -20.33 4.71 -6.97
N CYS A 255 -20.48 4.65 -8.29
CA CYS A 255 -19.35 4.68 -9.20
C CYS A 255 -18.88 6.13 -9.36
N MET A 256 -17.72 6.46 -8.80
CA MET A 256 -17.15 7.80 -8.90
C MET A 256 -15.93 7.78 -9.82
N SER A 257 -15.96 8.59 -10.86
CA SER A 257 -14.82 8.76 -11.78
C SER A 257 -13.70 9.62 -11.18
N TYR A 258 -14.00 10.36 -10.12
CA TYR A 258 -13.08 11.24 -9.40
C TYR A 258 -13.33 11.11 -7.90
N ASN A 259 -12.27 11.20 -7.10
CA ASN A 259 -12.44 11.31 -5.65
C ASN A 259 -12.85 12.75 -5.29
N VAL A 260 -13.53 12.89 -4.15
CA VAL A 260 -13.75 14.19 -3.53
C VAL A 260 -12.44 14.52 -2.80
N ASP A 261 -11.65 15.42 -3.36
CA ASP A 261 -10.42 15.94 -2.74
C ASP A 261 -10.75 16.99 -1.66
#